data_AF-A0A3P9N8G6-F1
#
_entry.id   AF-A0A3P9N8G6-F1
#
_cell.length_a   1.000
_cell.length_b   1.000
_cell.length_c   1.000
_cell.angle_alpha   90.00
_cell.angle_beta   90.00
_cell.angle_gamma   90.00
#
_symmetry.space_group_name_H-M   'P 1'
#
loop_
_entity.id
_entity.type
_entity.pdbx_description
1 polymer ?
#
loop_
_entity_poly.entity_id
_entity_poly.type
_entity_poly.pdbx_seq_one_letter_code
_entity_poly.pdbx_strand_id
1 'polypeptide(L)'
;QVTSLSQGSLNNLNVFPLPLDILEEIFLNLPPQHVVCVCRLVCRQWKDVADSESFWRERCRREGYRLRDPSRVPSNNWRLFYFLCKKRRNLIKNPRAEDEFQSWEILKNGGHKWTIEGSKVQHSNPAVQKNYVTSFDWCTKVQVIDLTKEGYSPSFMDKFQPPIRISDWYGARSDCGSIYIISVQLLDHKKNVLKNFRPQDVTIPQWNDEQWHQYVFKDYGPGVRYVRFTHGGKDTQFWAGWYGIRVTESCVEICPYRGYLSFNLCDLGQKHFEFPSQPSYNRFLRVLVSSC
;
A
#
# COMPACT_ATOMS: atom_id res chain seq x y z
N GLN A 1 78.47 -0.37 -14.98
CA GLN A 1 77.43 0.62 -14.67
C GLN A 1 76.32 0.50 -15.71
N VAL A 2 75.08 0.43 -15.22
CA VAL A 2 73.78 0.55 -15.92
C VAL A 2 73.36 -0.60 -16.82
N THR A 3 72.83 -1.64 -16.17
CA THR A 3 71.60 -2.34 -16.57
C THR A 3 70.48 -1.33 -16.87
N SER A 4 69.84 -1.43 -18.04
CA SER A 4 68.56 -0.75 -18.31
C SER A 4 67.46 -1.80 -18.47
N LEU A 5 66.36 -1.52 -17.78
CA LEU A 5 65.33 -2.45 -17.37
C LEU A 5 64.34 -2.74 -18.50
N SER A 6 63.95 -4.00 -18.56
CA SER A 6 62.75 -4.52 -19.22
C SER A 6 61.52 -3.64 -18.95
N GLN A 7 60.80 -3.29 -20.01
CA GLN A 7 59.45 -2.74 -19.94
C GLN A 7 58.53 -3.73 -19.22
N GLY A 8 58.31 -3.48 -17.93
CA GLY A 8 57.31 -4.17 -17.14
C GLY A 8 55.91 -3.82 -17.65
N SER A 9 55.20 -4.85 -18.12
CA SER A 9 53.76 -4.86 -18.30
C SER A 9 53.09 -4.25 -17.06
N LEU A 10 52.37 -3.15 -17.25
CA LEU A 10 51.51 -2.56 -16.22
C LEU A 10 50.53 -3.63 -15.73
N ASN A 11 50.84 -4.11 -14.53
CA ASN A 11 50.05 -4.90 -13.60
C ASN A 11 48.58 -5.08 -14.01
N ASN A 12 48.22 -6.33 -14.29
CA ASN A 12 46.92 -6.87 -13.93
C ASN A 12 46.60 -6.37 -12.51
N LEU A 13 45.68 -5.41 -12.40
CA LEU A 13 45.00 -5.18 -11.13
C LEU A 13 44.28 -6.50 -10.85
N ASN A 14 44.88 -7.32 -9.99
CA ASN A 14 44.20 -8.45 -9.39
C ASN A 14 43.04 -7.88 -8.59
N VAL A 15 41.91 -7.74 -9.26
CA VAL A 15 40.63 -7.48 -8.62
C VAL A 15 40.38 -8.70 -7.76
N PHE A 16 40.70 -8.60 -6.48
CA PHE A 16 40.29 -9.62 -5.52
C PHE A 16 38.76 -9.69 -5.60
N PRO A 17 38.17 -10.87 -5.92
CA PRO A 17 36.72 -11.00 -5.92
C PRO A 17 36.25 -10.66 -4.50
N LEU A 18 35.48 -9.58 -4.39
CA LEU A 18 34.97 -9.13 -3.11
C LEU A 18 34.16 -10.27 -2.49
N PRO A 19 34.41 -10.66 -1.24
CA PRO A 19 33.60 -11.67 -0.56
C PRO A 19 32.11 -11.32 -0.62
N LEU A 20 31.26 -12.34 -0.81
CA LEU A 20 29.82 -12.15 -1.07
C LEU A 20 29.10 -11.48 0.11
N ASP A 21 29.52 -11.77 1.33
CA ASP A 21 29.03 -11.16 2.57
C ASP A 21 29.33 -9.66 2.64
N ILE A 22 30.52 -9.23 2.20
CA ILE A 22 30.86 -7.80 2.12
C ILE A 22 30.04 -7.12 1.03
N LEU A 23 29.86 -7.77 -0.12
CA LEU A 23 29.02 -7.24 -1.21
C LEU A 23 27.55 -7.12 -0.79
N GLU A 24 27.02 -8.11 -0.07
CA GLU A 24 25.69 -8.07 0.55
C GLU A 24 25.56 -6.86 1.49
N GLU A 25 26.54 -6.66 2.38
CA GLU A 25 26.55 -5.53 3.31
C GLU A 25 26.56 -4.18 2.59
N ILE A 26 27.35 -4.04 1.53
CA ILE A 26 27.33 -2.84 0.68
C ILE A 26 25.94 -2.62 0.10
N PHE A 27 25.32 -3.64 -0.49
CA PHE A 27 24.00 -3.53 -1.11
C PHE A 27 22.89 -3.22 -0.10
N LEU A 28 23.02 -3.67 1.15
CA LEU A 28 22.07 -3.35 2.23
C LEU A 28 22.08 -1.85 2.56
N ASN A 29 23.20 -1.17 2.35
CA ASN A 29 23.38 0.26 2.56
C ASN A 29 23.06 1.12 1.32
N LEU A 30 22.83 0.52 0.15
CA LEU A 30 22.43 1.22 -1.08
C LEU A 30 20.91 1.31 -1.24
N PRO A 31 20.33 2.33 -1.91
CA PRO A 31 18.91 2.37 -2.22
C PRO A 31 18.45 1.09 -2.95
N PRO A 32 17.31 0.47 -2.56
CA PRO A 32 16.89 -0.83 -3.08
C PRO A 32 16.64 -0.81 -4.60
N GLN A 33 16.17 0.32 -5.14
CA GLN A 33 16.00 0.50 -6.58
C GLN A 33 17.34 0.48 -7.32
N HIS A 34 18.39 1.08 -6.76
CA HIS A 34 19.74 1.03 -7.35
C HIS A 34 20.30 -0.41 -7.34
N VAL A 35 20.03 -1.19 -6.30
CA VAL A 35 20.44 -2.60 -6.26
C VAL A 35 19.83 -3.38 -7.43
N VAL A 36 18.53 -3.19 -7.68
CA VAL A 36 17.80 -3.93 -8.74
C VAL A 36 18.09 -3.41 -10.15
N CYS A 37 18.14 -2.10 -10.33
CA CYS A 37 18.21 -1.48 -11.65
C CYS A 37 19.63 -1.18 -12.12
N VAL A 38 20.60 -1.09 -11.21
CA VAL A 38 21.99 -0.72 -11.54
C VAL A 38 22.95 -1.83 -11.14
N CYS A 39 23.03 -2.16 -9.85
CA CYS A 39 24.05 -3.09 -9.33
C CYS A 39 23.89 -4.49 -9.94
N ARG A 40 22.65 -4.96 -10.09
CA ARG A 40 22.31 -6.23 -10.74
C ARG A 40 22.81 -6.36 -12.19
N LEU A 41 23.12 -5.26 -12.88
CA LEU A 41 23.57 -5.24 -14.27
C LEU A 41 25.10 -5.17 -14.41
N VAL A 42 25.84 -5.02 -13.30
CA VAL A 42 27.30 -4.82 -13.31
C VAL A 42 28.04 -6.09 -13.73
N CYS A 43 27.85 -7.19 -13.00
CA CYS A 43 28.46 -8.48 -13.31
C CYS A 43 27.64 -9.64 -12.74
N ARG A 44 28.01 -10.88 -13.05
CA ARG A 44 27.32 -12.09 -12.57
C ARG A 44 27.27 -12.18 -11.04
N GLN A 45 28.39 -11.90 -10.37
CA GLN A 45 28.46 -11.96 -8.90
C GLN A 45 27.48 -10.97 -8.24
N TRP A 46 27.42 -9.73 -8.75
CA TRP A 46 26.51 -8.70 -8.26
C TRP A 46 25.05 -9.04 -8.55
N LYS A 47 24.79 -9.65 -9.70
CA LYS A 47 23.47 -10.17 -10.03
C LYS A 47 23.03 -11.26 -9.05
N ASP A 48 23.91 -12.20 -8.72
CA ASP A 48 23.61 -13.31 -7.81
C ASP A 48 23.27 -12.79 -6.40
N VAL A 49 24.03 -11.79 -5.91
CA VAL A 49 23.72 -11.12 -4.64
C VAL A 49 22.42 -10.31 -4.70
N ALA A 50 22.19 -9.54 -5.77
CA ALA A 50 20.99 -8.71 -5.93
C ALA A 50 19.70 -9.53 -6.14
N ASP A 51 19.82 -10.76 -6.66
CA ASP A 51 18.71 -11.71 -6.80
C ASP A 51 18.62 -12.68 -5.59
N SER A 52 19.50 -12.57 -4.60
CA SER A 52 19.53 -13.46 -3.44
C SER A 52 18.34 -13.26 -2.49
N GLU A 53 17.67 -14.35 -2.13
CA GLU A 53 16.57 -14.32 -1.16
C GLU A 53 17.05 -14.00 0.27
N SER A 54 18.26 -14.41 0.65
CA SER A 54 18.83 -14.07 1.98
C SER A 54 19.06 -12.57 2.11
N PHE A 55 19.59 -11.94 1.06
CA PHE A 55 19.82 -10.50 0.99
C PHE A 55 18.51 -9.71 1.21
N TRP A 56 17.44 -10.03 0.47
CA TRP A 56 16.16 -9.33 0.63
C TRP A 56 15.46 -9.62 1.95
N ARG A 57 15.63 -10.84 2.50
CA ARG A 57 15.13 -11.19 3.85
C ARG A 57 15.85 -10.37 4.93
N GLU A 58 17.17 -10.27 4.85
CA GLU A 58 17.99 -9.49 5.76
C GLU A 58 17.63 -8.01 5.68
N ARG A 59 17.43 -7.49 4.47
CA ARG A 59 16.94 -6.14 4.26
C ARG A 59 15.58 -5.89 4.90
N CYS A 60 14.64 -6.82 4.73
CA CYS A 60 13.34 -6.76 5.40
C CYS A 60 13.49 -6.70 6.92
N ARG A 61 14.39 -7.52 7.49
CA ARG A 61 14.67 -7.56 8.93
C ARG A 61 15.20 -6.21 9.44
N ARG A 62 16.17 -5.60 8.75
CA ARG A 62 16.77 -4.29 9.12
C ARG A 62 15.75 -3.16 9.07
N GLU A 63 14.86 -3.18 8.07
CA GLU A 63 13.80 -2.18 7.91
C GLU A 63 12.53 -2.48 8.72
N GLY A 64 12.53 -3.54 9.55
CA GLY A 64 11.43 -3.87 10.46
C GLY A 64 10.23 -4.57 9.82
N TYR A 65 10.34 -4.99 8.55
CA TYR A 65 9.30 -5.78 7.88
C TYR A 65 9.30 -7.22 8.39
N ARG A 66 8.63 -7.44 9.53
CA ARG A 66 8.53 -8.76 10.17
C ARG A 66 7.36 -9.57 9.62
N LEU A 67 7.64 -10.83 9.29
CA LEU A 67 6.63 -11.85 9.04
C LEU A 67 6.30 -12.58 10.33
N ARG A 68 5.00 -12.58 10.67
CA ARG A 68 4.49 -13.36 11.80
C ARG A 68 4.64 -14.87 11.54
N ASP A 69 4.68 -15.27 10.27
CA ASP A 69 4.97 -16.65 9.83
C ASP A 69 5.84 -16.64 8.54
N PRO A 70 7.17 -16.84 8.66
CA PRO A 70 8.09 -16.89 7.51
C PRO A 70 7.83 -18.06 6.55
N SER A 71 7.21 -19.15 7.02
CA SER A 71 6.89 -20.33 6.20
C SER A 71 5.81 -20.05 5.16
N ARG A 72 5.06 -18.96 5.35
CA ARG A 72 3.96 -18.55 4.47
C ARG A 72 4.43 -17.70 3.31
N VAL A 73 5.60 -17.07 3.34
CA VAL A 73 6.11 -16.36 2.15
C VAL A 73 6.18 -17.35 1.00
N PRO A 74 5.60 -17.07 -0.18
CA PRO A 74 5.74 -17.94 -1.33
C PRO A 74 7.24 -18.11 -1.56
N SER A 75 7.72 -19.34 -1.51
CA SER A 75 9.11 -19.67 -1.82
C SER A 75 9.50 -18.94 -3.12
N ASN A 76 10.56 -18.12 -3.06
CA ASN A 76 11.23 -17.43 -4.17
C ASN A 76 10.77 -16.00 -4.54
N ASN A 77 10.34 -15.13 -3.62
CA ASN A 77 10.05 -13.72 -3.98
C ASN A 77 10.26 -12.69 -2.84
N TRP A 78 11.28 -12.85 -1.99
CA TRP A 78 11.59 -11.89 -0.90
C TRP A 78 11.80 -10.45 -1.41
N ARG A 79 12.40 -10.28 -2.60
CA ARG A 79 12.52 -8.97 -3.25
C ARG A 79 11.17 -8.30 -3.46
N LEU A 80 10.23 -9.03 -4.05
CA LEU A 80 8.92 -8.49 -4.37
C LEU A 80 8.13 -8.17 -3.09
N PHE A 81 8.21 -9.07 -2.10
CA PHE A 81 7.67 -8.84 -0.76
C PHE A 81 8.17 -7.53 -0.17
N TYR A 82 9.49 -7.29 -0.20
CA TYR A 82 10.10 -6.06 0.29
C TYR A 82 9.50 -4.81 -0.39
N PHE A 83 9.45 -4.79 -1.73
CA PHE A 83 8.92 -3.63 -2.45
C PHE A 83 7.42 -3.42 -2.20
N LEU A 84 6.64 -4.49 -2.03
CA LEU A 84 5.22 -4.36 -1.68
C LEU A 84 5.03 -3.84 -0.27
N CYS A 85 5.82 -4.30 0.70
CA CYS A 85 5.83 -3.75 2.05
C CYS A 85 6.20 -2.26 2.06
N LYS A 86 7.26 -1.89 1.32
CA LYS A 86 7.72 -0.50 1.23
C LYS A 86 6.72 0.43 0.56
N LYS A 87 5.95 -0.08 -0.40
CA LYS A 87 4.95 0.69 -1.15
C LYS A 87 3.55 0.67 -0.50
N ARG A 88 3.35 -0.16 0.50
CA ARG A 88 2.08 -0.35 1.21
C ARG A 88 1.62 0.96 1.83
N ARG A 89 0.42 1.39 1.46
CA ARG A 89 -0.25 2.60 1.97
C ARG A 89 -1.74 2.55 1.61
N ASN A 90 -2.54 3.40 2.25
CA ASN A 90 -3.92 3.63 1.83
C ASN A 90 -3.94 4.35 0.47
N LEU A 91 -4.66 3.79 -0.51
CA LEU A 91 -4.86 4.37 -1.83
C LEU A 91 -6.08 5.29 -1.89
N ILE A 92 -6.97 5.23 -0.90
CA ILE A 92 -8.08 6.17 -0.77
C ILE A 92 -7.52 7.54 -0.36
N LYS A 93 -7.88 8.58 -1.11
CA LYS A 93 -7.60 9.97 -0.77
C LYS A 93 -8.69 10.52 0.14
N ASN A 94 -8.30 11.37 1.08
CA ASN A 94 -9.20 12.00 2.06
C ASN A 94 -10.14 10.98 2.76
N PRO A 95 -9.60 9.93 3.41
CA PRO A 95 -10.41 8.89 4.05
C PRO A 95 -11.10 9.36 5.34
N ARG A 96 -10.62 10.46 5.95
CA ARG A 96 -11.03 10.97 7.26
C ARG A 96 -11.83 12.28 7.22
N ALA A 97 -12.25 12.74 6.03
CA ALA A 97 -12.96 14.02 5.88
C ALA A 97 -12.15 15.25 6.36
N GLU A 98 -10.82 15.20 6.27
CA GLU A 98 -9.98 16.33 6.68
C GLU A 98 -10.06 17.49 5.67
N ASP A 99 -10.15 17.15 4.38
CA ASP A 99 -10.20 18.09 3.26
C ASP A 99 -11.61 18.12 2.65
N GLU A 100 -12.64 18.26 3.49
CA GLU A 100 -14.04 18.20 3.10
C GLU A 100 -14.37 16.96 2.25
N PHE A 101 -14.94 17.12 1.05
CA PHE A 101 -15.23 16.05 0.09
C PHE A 101 -14.19 15.97 -1.05
N GLN A 102 -13.02 16.60 -0.90
CA GLN A 102 -11.98 16.55 -1.93
C GLN A 102 -11.63 15.10 -2.27
N SER A 103 -11.45 14.84 -3.56
CA SER A 103 -11.22 13.50 -4.16
C SER A 103 -12.38 12.51 -4.07
N TRP A 104 -13.55 12.90 -3.58
CA TRP A 104 -14.77 12.08 -3.61
C TRP A 104 -15.77 12.65 -4.63
N GLU A 105 -16.29 11.79 -5.49
CA GLU A 105 -17.42 12.12 -6.35
C GLU A 105 -18.72 11.74 -5.61
N ILE A 106 -19.61 12.71 -5.43
CA ILE A 106 -20.92 12.45 -4.81
C ILE A 106 -21.87 11.91 -5.86
N LEU A 107 -22.33 10.67 -5.68
CA LEU A 107 -23.27 10.01 -6.58
C LEU A 107 -24.73 10.30 -6.20
N LYS A 108 -25.01 10.29 -4.89
CA LYS A 108 -26.32 10.63 -4.35
C LYS A 108 -26.15 11.53 -3.13
N ASN A 109 -27.06 12.48 -3.00
CA ASN A 109 -27.00 13.50 -1.96
C ASN A 109 -28.42 13.80 -1.42
N GLY A 110 -29.14 12.76 -0.99
CA GLY A 110 -30.52 12.85 -0.53
C GLY A 110 -30.68 13.62 0.78
N GLY A 111 -31.92 14.00 1.09
CA GLY A 111 -32.28 14.71 2.32
C GLY A 111 -31.52 16.04 2.48
N HIS A 112 -30.95 16.27 3.66
CA HIS A 112 -30.08 17.40 3.95
C HIS A 112 -28.63 17.22 3.45
N LYS A 113 -28.42 16.30 2.49
CA LYS A 113 -27.12 16.03 1.86
C LYS A 113 -26.11 15.41 2.85
N TRP A 114 -24.94 15.06 2.34
CA TRP A 114 -23.78 14.73 3.15
C TRP A 114 -23.34 15.94 3.98
N THR A 115 -22.91 15.69 5.21
CA THR A 115 -22.18 16.66 6.04
C THR A 115 -20.93 16.01 6.63
N ILE A 116 -20.15 16.81 7.35
CA ILE A 116 -18.98 16.36 8.10
C ILE A 116 -19.18 16.71 9.57
N GLU A 117 -19.04 15.72 10.44
CA GLU A 117 -19.13 15.91 11.89
C GLU A 117 -17.81 15.52 12.56
N GLY A 118 -17.46 16.22 13.65
CA GLY A 118 -16.38 15.79 14.54
C GLY A 118 -16.73 14.46 15.22
N SER A 119 -15.70 13.64 15.48
CA SER A 119 -15.88 12.37 16.18
C SER A 119 -16.29 12.64 17.63
N LYS A 120 -17.49 12.19 18.01
CA LYS A 120 -17.98 12.28 19.39
C LYS A 120 -17.46 11.16 20.27
N VAL A 121 -17.06 10.04 19.66
CA VAL A 121 -16.45 8.89 20.31
C VAL A 121 -14.97 8.85 19.96
N GLN A 122 -14.13 8.47 20.92
CA GLN A 122 -12.71 8.32 20.70
C GLN A 122 -12.45 7.09 19.84
N HIS A 123 -12.09 7.32 18.58
CA HIS A 123 -11.69 6.25 17.68
C HIS A 123 -10.35 5.64 18.15
N SER A 124 -10.21 4.31 17.98
CA SER A 124 -8.98 3.57 18.38
C SER A 124 -7.69 4.13 17.76
N ASN A 125 -7.80 4.64 16.54
CA ASN A 125 -6.80 5.49 15.91
C ASN A 125 -7.08 6.98 16.26
N PRO A 126 -6.22 7.64 17.05
CA PRO A 126 -6.42 9.02 17.49
C PRO A 126 -6.30 10.06 16.37
N ALA A 127 -5.77 9.67 15.20
CA ALA A 127 -5.69 10.55 14.05
C ALA A 127 -7.05 10.71 13.31
N VAL A 128 -8.09 10.01 13.76
CA VAL A 128 -9.46 10.12 13.23
C VAL A 128 -10.23 11.13 14.08
N GLN A 129 -10.48 12.30 13.49
CA GLN A 129 -11.16 13.39 14.18
C GLN A 129 -12.51 13.76 13.57
N LYS A 130 -12.75 13.35 12.31
CA LYS A 130 -13.95 13.69 11.55
C LYS A 130 -14.54 12.47 10.86
N ASN A 131 -15.83 12.58 10.55
CA ASN A 131 -16.63 11.57 9.86
C ASN A 131 -17.47 12.22 8.77
N TYR A 132 -17.66 11.52 7.66
CA TYR A 132 -18.72 11.85 6.71
C TYR A 132 -20.05 11.33 7.26
N VAL A 133 -21.11 12.13 7.23
CA VAL A 133 -22.41 11.77 7.80
C VAL A 133 -23.52 11.95 6.77
N THR A 134 -24.35 10.91 6.63
CA THR A 134 -25.50 10.90 5.70
C THR A 134 -26.76 11.45 6.36
N SER A 135 -27.73 11.83 5.53
CA SER A 135 -29.04 12.32 5.96
C SER A 135 -30.09 11.19 5.98
N PHE A 136 -31.37 11.55 5.97
CA PHE A 136 -32.52 10.64 6.02
C PHE A 136 -32.88 9.99 4.69
N ASP A 137 -32.28 10.45 3.59
CA ASP A 137 -32.38 9.82 2.28
C ASP A 137 -30.99 9.47 1.74
N TRP A 138 -30.95 8.58 0.75
CA TRP A 138 -29.73 7.94 0.27
C TRP A 138 -28.65 8.95 -0.11
N CYS A 139 -27.53 8.83 0.57
CA CYS A 139 -26.31 9.58 0.31
C CYS A 139 -25.20 8.58 -0.03
N THR A 140 -24.56 8.72 -1.20
CA THR A 140 -23.46 7.84 -1.63
C THR A 140 -22.35 8.65 -2.29
N LYS A 141 -21.10 8.20 -2.08
CA LYS A 141 -19.92 8.78 -2.69
C LYS A 141 -18.97 7.70 -3.21
N VAL A 142 -18.19 8.04 -4.22
CA VAL A 142 -17.30 7.12 -4.93
C VAL A 142 -15.89 7.70 -5.10
N GLN A 143 -14.90 6.82 -5.09
CA GLN A 143 -13.56 7.10 -5.56
C GLN A 143 -13.09 5.98 -6.49
N VAL A 144 -12.52 6.34 -7.64
CA VAL A 144 -11.96 5.40 -8.60
C VAL A 144 -10.43 5.51 -8.58
N ILE A 145 -9.79 4.47 -8.08
CA ILE A 145 -8.33 4.39 -7.94
C ILE A 145 -7.73 3.81 -9.22
N ASP A 146 -6.82 4.55 -9.84
CA ASP A 146 -6.01 4.07 -10.97
C ASP A 146 -4.73 3.39 -10.44
N LEU A 147 -4.68 2.07 -10.52
CA LEU A 147 -3.57 1.30 -9.97
C LEU A 147 -2.25 1.59 -10.70
N THR A 148 -2.30 1.92 -11.99
CA THR A 148 -1.10 2.24 -12.77
C THR A 148 -0.50 3.57 -12.31
N LYS A 149 -1.34 4.59 -12.10
CA LYS A 149 -0.91 5.89 -11.54
C LYS A 149 -0.40 5.76 -10.12
N GLU A 150 -0.96 4.84 -9.33
CA GLU A 150 -0.46 4.50 -7.99
C GLU A 150 0.80 3.59 -8.04
N GLY A 151 1.34 3.34 -9.24
CA GLY A 151 2.63 2.70 -9.54
C GLY A 151 2.59 1.17 -9.64
N TYR A 152 1.41 0.56 -9.72
CA TYR A 152 1.23 -0.89 -9.83
C TYR A 152 1.05 -1.25 -11.30
N SER A 153 2.09 -1.79 -11.93
CA SER A 153 2.08 -2.01 -13.38
C SER A 153 1.05 -3.07 -13.80
N PRO A 154 0.51 -2.96 -15.03
CA PRO A 154 -0.37 -3.98 -15.62
C PRO A 154 0.15 -5.40 -15.50
N SER A 155 1.42 -5.63 -15.88
CA SER A 155 2.04 -6.96 -15.84
C SER A 155 2.18 -7.51 -14.44
N PHE A 156 2.44 -6.65 -13.45
CA PHE A 156 2.49 -7.03 -12.05
C PHE A 156 1.11 -7.44 -11.54
N MET A 157 0.08 -6.64 -11.83
CA MET A 157 -1.30 -6.93 -11.43
C MET A 157 -1.83 -8.22 -12.09
N ASP A 158 -1.47 -8.49 -13.34
CA ASP A 158 -1.95 -9.66 -14.08
C ASP A 158 -1.27 -10.97 -13.63
N LYS A 159 0.05 -10.94 -13.43
CA LYS A 159 0.85 -12.14 -13.12
C LYS A 159 0.89 -12.44 -11.62
N PHE A 160 1.12 -11.44 -10.78
CA PHE A 160 1.28 -11.65 -9.34
C PHE A 160 -0.07 -11.61 -8.61
N GLN A 161 -1.01 -10.78 -9.06
CA GLN A 161 -2.34 -10.61 -8.46
C GLN A 161 -2.25 -10.44 -6.93
N PRO A 162 -1.55 -9.39 -6.44
CA PRO A 162 -1.41 -9.17 -4.99
C PRO A 162 -2.79 -9.01 -4.35
N PRO A 163 -3.02 -9.50 -3.12
CA PRO A 163 -4.28 -9.28 -2.43
C PRO A 163 -4.62 -7.79 -2.31
N ILE A 164 -5.89 -7.45 -2.54
CA ILE A 164 -6.38 -6.08 -2.39
C ILE A 164 -7.27 -6.06 -1.14
N ARG A 165 -6.78 -5.39 -0.10
CA ARG A 165 -7.50 -5.24 1.16
C ARG A 165 -8.37 -4.00 1.11
N ILE A 166 -9.60 -4.16 1.53
CA ILE A 166 -10.61 -3.13 1.67
C ILE A 166 -10.99 -3.08 3.15
N SER A 167 -11.01 -1.90 3.74
CA SER A 167 -11.67 -1.71 5.03
C SER A 167 -12.44 -0.40 5.03
N ASP A 168 -13.48 -0.36 5.85
CA ASP A 168 -14.24 0.86 6.07
C ASP A 168 -14.73 0.86 7.50
N TRP A 169 -14.81 2.05 8.09
CA TRP A 169 -15.31 2.23 9.44
C TRP A 169 -16.62 2.97 9.39
N TYR A 170 -17.65 2.41 10.02
CA TYR A 170 -18.98 2.98 9.96
C TYR A 170 -19.75 2.78 11.26
N GLY A 171 -20.65 3.71 11.56
CA GLY A 171 -21.46 3.65 12.78
C GLY A 171 -22.73 4.47 12.66
N ALA A 172 -23.77 4.01 13.35
CA ALA A 172 -25.01 4.75 13.53
C ALA A 172 -24.88 5.71 14.71
N ARG A 173 -25.89 6.57 14.90
CA ARG A 173 -26.04 7.30 16.17
C ARG A 173 -26.71 6.40 17.21
N SER A 174 -26.53 6.73 18.48
CA SER A 174 -27.24 6.03 19.56
C SER A 174 -28.75 6.26 19.50
N ASP A 175 -29.18 7.46 19.09
CA ASP A 175 -30.58 7.90 19.05
C ASP A 175 -31.33 7.54 17.76
N CYS A 176 -30.65 7.02 16.72
CA CYS A 176 -31.29 6.67 15.46
C CYS A 176 -30.54 5.53 14.74
N GLY A 177 -31.31 4.54 14.27
CA GLY A 177 -30.78 3.50 13.40
C GLY A 177 -30.42 4.02 12.01
N SER A 178 -29.56 3.27 11.30
CA SER A 178 -29.14 3.63 9.95
C SER A 178 -28.90 2.40 9.07
N ILE A 179 -28.92 2.61 7.76
CA ILE A 179 -28.58 1.60 6.76
C ILE A 179 -27.26 2.01 6.12
N TYR A 180 -26.29 1.09 6.14
CA TYR A 180 -24.99 1.23 5.49
C TYR A 180 -24.89 0.33 4.25
N ILE A 181 -24.30 0.88 3.19
CA ILE A 181 -24.01 0.16 1.95
C ILE A 181 -22.58 0.40 1.49
N ILE A 182 -21.97 -0.64 0.91
CA ILE A 182 -20.67 -0.58 0.27
C ILE A 182 -20.64 -1.44 -0.99
N SER A 183 -20.03 -0.93 -2.05
CA SER A 183 -19.72 -1.66 -3.28
C SER A 183 -18.29 -1.38 -3.68
N VAL A 184 -17.50 -2.45 -3.83
CA VAL A 184 -16.14 -2.36 -4.36
C VAL A 184 -16.03 -3.20 -5.61
N GLN A 185 -15.59 -2.57 -6.70
CA GLN A 185 -15.48 -3.23 -8.00
C GLN A 185 -14.05 -3.13 -8.52
N LEU A 186 -13.54 -4.27 -9.00
CA LEU A 186 -12.29 -4.35 -9.74
C LEU A 186 -12.63 -4.18 -11.22
N LEU A 187 -12.01 -3.20 -11.87
CA LEU A 187 -12.33 -2.85 -13.26
C LEU A 187 -11.15 -3.06 -14.19
N ASP A 188 -11.45 -3.37 -15.46
CA ASP A 188 -10.45 -3.46 -16.53
C ASP A 188 -10.03 -2.07 -17.07
N HIS A 189 -9.16 -2.06 -18.08
CA HIS A 189 -8.69 -0.83 -18.74
C HIS A 189 -9.80 0.00 -19.41
N LYS A 190 -10.94 -0.61 -19.76
CA LYS A 190 -12.13 0.07 -20.32
C LYS A 190 -13.13 0.43 -19.23
N LYS A 191 -12.79 0.23 -17.95
CA LYS A 191 -13.66 0.40 -16.77
C LYS A 191 -14.84 -0.59 -16.74
N ASN A 192 -14.77 -1.72 -17.44
CA ASN A 192 -15.73 -2.81 -17.28
C ASN A 192 -15.50 -3.54 -15.97
N VAL A 193 -16.57 -4.03 -15.35
CA VAL A 193 -16.49 -4.75 -14.06
C VAL A 193 -15.97 -6.17 -14.27
N LEU A 194 -14.85 -6.49 -13.64
CA LEU A 194 -14.27 -7.84 -13.60
C LEU A 194 -14.73 -8.62 -12.36
N LYS A 195 -14.72 -7.94 -11.20
CA LYS A 195 -15.20 -8.47 -9.92
C LYS A 195 -15.99 -7.40 -9.20
N ASN A 196 -17.03 -7.84 -8.47
CA ASN A 196 -17.88 -6.97 -7.67
C ASN A 196 -18.04 -7.57 -6.27
N PHE A 197 -17.66 -6.81 -5.25
CA PHE A 197 -18.01 -7.07 -3.87
C PHE A 197 -19.12 -6.11 -3.46
N ARG A 198 -20.31 -6.67 -3.22
CA ARG A 198 -21.48 -5.94 -2.72
C ARG A 198 -22.13 -6.84 -1.66
N PRO A 199 -21.71 -6.75 -0.39
CA PRO A 199 -22.37 -7.48 0.69
C PRO A 199 -23.80 -6.97 0.86
N GLN A 200 -24.61 -7.71 1.63
CA GLN A 200 -25.95 -7.27 1.99
C GLN A 200 -25.90 -5.92 2.74
N ASP A 201 -26.94 -5.12 2.56
CA ASP A 201 -27.11 -3.85 3.29
C ASP A 201 -27.10 -4.12 4.79
N VAL A 202 -26.30 -3.34 5.51
CA VAL A 202 -26.18 -3.48 6.96
C VAL A 202 -27.17 -2.53 7.60
N THR A 203 -28.17 -3.08 8.27
CA THR A 203 -29.11 -2.29 9.08
C THR A 203 -28.61 -2.28 10.51
N ILE A 204 -28.25 -1.10 11.00
CA ILE A 204 -27.71 -0.88 12.33
C ILE A 204 -28.85 -0.33 13.20
N PRO A 205 -29.28 -1.06 14.25
CA PRO A 205 -30.31 -0.55 15.15
C PRO A 205 -29.80 0.64 15.95
N GLN A 206 -30.73 1.39 16.54
CA GLN A 206 -30.43 2.38 17.58
C GLN A 206 -29.68 1.74 18.75
N TRP A 207 -28.89 2.54 19.48
CA TRP A 207 -28.07 2.12 20.62
C TRP A 207 -26.99 1.07 20.29
N ASN A 208 -26.44 1.10 19.08
CA ASN A 208 -25.35 0.21 18.68
C ASN A 208 -24.02 0.96 18.58
N ASP A 209 -22.93 0.25 18.82
CA ASP A 209 -21.57 0.78 18.75
C ASP A 209 -21.08 0.89 17.30
N GLU A 210 -19.99 1.65 17.12
CA GLU A 210 -19.30 1.77 15.83
C GLU A 210 -18.71 0.43 15.40
N GLN A 211 -18.87 0.08 14.13
CA GLN A 211 -18.48 -1.22 13.60
C GLN A 211 -17.33 -1.07 12.58
N TRP A 212 -16.29 -1.89 12.73
CA TRP A 212 -15.21 -2.02 11.76
C TRP A 212 -15.42 -3.28 10.91
N HIS A 213 -15.38 -3.13 9.59
CA HIS A 213 -15.43 -4.27 8.68
C HIS A 213 -14.27 -4.24 7.69
N GLN A 214 -13.72 -5.42 7.41
CA GLN A 214 -12.63 -5.62 6.48
C GLN A 214 -12.95 -6.75 5.49
N TYR A 215 -12.65 -6.52 4.22
CA TYR A 215 -12.75 -7.49 3.13
C TYR A 215 -11.43 -7.57 2.37
N VAL A 216 -11.14 -8.72 1.74
CA VAL A 216 -9.91 -8.91 0.95
C VAL A 216 -10.22 -9.64 -0.35
N PHE A 217 -9.92 -9.02 -1.48
CA PHE A 217 -9.91 -9.69 -2.77
C PHE A 217 -8.61 -10.50 -2.93
N LYS A 218 -8.75 -11.76 -3.33
CA LYS A 218 -7.65 -12.65 -3.71
C LYS A 218 -8.04 -13.34 -5.02
N ASP A 219 -7.04 -13.79 -5.77
CA ASP A 219 -7.23 -14.63 -6.97
C ASP A 219 -8.29 -14.05 -7.93
N TYR A 220 -8.25 -12.73 -8.14
CA TYR A 220 -9.26 -12.00 -8.90
C TYR A 220 -9.11 -12.14 -10.42
N GLY A 221 -8.05 -12.79 -10.90
CA GLY A 221 -7.76 -12.95 -12.32
C GLY A 221 -7.01 -11.75 -12.92
N PRO A 222 -6.46 -11.89 -14.13
CA PRO A 222 -5.78 -10.79 -14.81
C PRO A 222 -6.76 -9.71 -15.29
N GLY A 223 -6.22 -8.54 -15.62
CA GLY A 223 -6.94 -7.45 -16.28
C GLY A 223 -7.30 -6.28 -15.37
N VAL A 224 -7.15 -6.40 -14.05
CA VAL A 224 -7.50 -5.33 -13.09
C VAL A 224 -6.59 -4.12 -13.29
N ARG A 225 -7.21 -2.95 -13.51
CA ARG A 225 -6.54 -1.64 -13.66
C ARG A 225 -7.07 -0.59 -12.71
N TYR A 226 -8.33 -0.71 -12.30
CA TYR A 226 -8.94 0.23 -11.37
C TYR A 226 -9.64 -0.49 -10.21
N VAL A 227 -9.74 0.23 -9.10
CA VAL A 227 -10.61 -0.13 -7.97
C VAL A 227 -11.64 0.99 -7.82
N ARG A 228 -12.92 0.69 -8.02
CA ARG A 228 -14.03 1.60 -7.74
C ARG A 228 -14.58 1.30 -6.35
N PHE A 229 -14.39 2.23 -5.42
CA PHE A 229 -14.87 2.14 -4.05
C PHE A 229 -16.07 3.07 -3.89
N THR A 230 -17.24 2.52 -3.60
CA THR A 230 -18.49 3.27 -3.35
C THR A 230 -19.03 2.89 -1.99
N HIS A 231 -19.44 3.86 -1.19
CA HIS A 231 -20.14 3.62 0.07
C HIS A 231 -21.15 4.72 0.36
N GLY A 232 -21.97 4.49 1.37
CA GLY A 232 -22.95 5.46 1.82
C GLY A 232 -24.06 4.83 2.65
N GLY A 233 -25.18 5.53 2.73
CA GLY A 233 -26.29 5.10 3.56
C GLY A 233 -27.36 6.15 3.73
N LYS A 234 -28.23 5.89 4.70
CA LYS A 234 -29.29 6.80 5.16
C LYS A 234 -29.74 6.39 6.56
N ASP A 235 -30.59 7.20 7.19
CA ASP A 235 -31.26 6.81 8.44
C ASP A 235 -32.39 5.78 8.21
N THR A 236 -32.94 5.26 9.31
CA THR A 236 -34.14 4.39 9.29
C THR A 236 -35.42 5.09 9.74
N GLN A 237 -35.33 6.28 10.35
CA GLN A 237 -36.46 6.98 10.98
C GLN A 237 -37.02 8.14 10.15
N PHE A 238 -36.38 8.48 9.03
CA PHE A 238 -36.74 9.61 8.18
C PHE A 238 -36.72 10.97 8.92
N TRP A 239 -35.74 11.17 9.80
CA TRP A 239 -35.65 12.37 10.63
C TRP A 239 -34.86 13.47 9.93
N ALA A 240 -35.43 14.66 9.85
CA ALA A 240 -34.79 15.82 9.26
C ALA A 240 -33.44 16.12 9.95
N GLY A 241 -32.36 16.18 9.17
CA GLY A 241 -30.99 16.36 9.68
C GLY A 241 -30.04 15.25 9.26
N TRP A 242 -28.99 15.04 10.05
CA TRP A 242 -27.92 14.06 9.79
C TRP A 242 -27.97 12.93 10.81
N TYR A 243 -29.03 12.13 10.69
CA TYR A 243 -29.28 10.95 11.51
C TYR A 243 -28.89 9.64 10.83
N GLY A 244 -28.34 9.71 9.61
CA GLY A 244 -27.90 8.54 8.86
C GLY A 244 -26.55 7.99 9.32
N ILE A 245 -25.99 7.11 8.50
CA ILE A 245 -24.70 6.48 8.76
C ILE A 245 -23.55 7.50 8.79
N ARG A 246 -22.62 7.30 9.73
CA ARG A 246 -21.30 7.92 9.78
C ARG A 246 -20.27 6.98 9.16
N VAL A 247 -19.39 7.49 8.31
CA VAL A 247 -18.30 6.71 7.69
C VAL A 247 -16.97 7.48 7.76
N THR A 248 -15.88 6.76 8.04
CA THR A 248 -14.52 7.29 8.09
C THR A 248 -13.49 6.16 7.91
N GLU A 249 -12.21 6.51 7.84
CA GLU A 249 -11.10 5.54 7.72
C GLU A 249 -11.22 4.54 6.55
N SER A 250 -11.88 4.96 5.47
CA SER A 250 -11.99 4.15 4.26
C SER A 250 -10.60 3.82 3.71
N CYS A 251 -10.36 2.55 3.40
CA CYS A 251 -9.04 2.10 2.98
C CYS A 251 -9.11 1.10 1.83
N VAL A 252 -8.23 1.32 0.84
CA VAL A 252 -7.88 0.34 -0.19
C VAL A 252 -6.37 0.19 -0.19
N GLU A 253 -5.89 -1.05 -0.07
CA GLU A 253 -4.46 -1.32 0.06
C GLU A 253 -4.06 -2.55 -0.75
N ILE A 254 -2.93 -2.44 -1.46
CA ILE A 254 -2.29 -3.59 -2.12
C ILE A 254 -1.35 -4.26 -1.12
N CYS A 255 -1.67 -5.49 -0.72
CA CYS A 255 -0.94 -6.19 0.34
C CYS A 255 0.18 -7.08 -0.22
N PRO A 256 1.28 -7.23 0.55
CA PRO A 256 2.44 -8.02 0.13
C PRO A 256 2.21 -9.54 0.14
N TYR A 257 1.19 -10.04 0.85
CA TYR A 257 1.00 -11.49 0.99
C TYR A 257 -0.45 -11.93 1.33
N ARG A 258 -0.78 -13.18 0.94
CA ARG A 258 -2.11 -13.83 1.02
C ARG A 258 -2.58 -14.16 2.44
N GLY A 259 -1.71 -14.14 3.45
CA GLY A 259 -2.00 -14.60 4.82
C GLY A 259 -1.78 -13.58 5.94
N TYR A 260 -1.56 -12.29 5.63
CA TYR A 260 -1.61 -11.26 6.67
C TYR A 260 -3.07 -10.89 6.96
N LEU A 261 -3.65 -11.60 7.92
CA LEU A 261 -4.95 -11.30 8.52
C LEU A 261 -4.74 -11.11 10.02
N SER A 262 -4.00 -10.07 10.41
CA SER A 262 -4.11 -9.38 11.70
C SER A 262 -2.94 -8.40 11.82
N PHE A 263 -3.17 -7.14 11.48
CA PHE A 263 -2.37 -6.05 12.04
C PHE A 263 -3.36 -5.11 12.70
N ASN A 264 -3.18 -4.91 14.00
CA ASN A 264 -3.79 -3.78 14.69
C ASN A 264 -3.28 -2.51 14.01
N LEU A 265 -4.19 -1.56 13.78
CA LEU A 265 -3.93 -0.26 13.15
C LEU A 265 -2.88 0.59 13.91
N CYS A 266 -2.40 0.13 15.08
CA CYS A 266 -1.45 0.85 15.93
C CYS A 266 0.02 0.81 15.45
N ASP A 267 0.43 -0.12 14.58
CA ASP A 267 1.86 -0.29 14.24
C ASP A 267 2.36 0.55 13.05
N LEU A 268 1.48 1.33 12.41
CA LEU A 268 1.88 2.32 11.40
C LEU A 268 1.56 3.71 11.91
N GLY A 269 2.17 4.07 13.04
CA GLY A 269 2.51 5.45 13.31
C GLY A 269 3.24 6.00 12.08
N GLN A 270 2.63 7.00 11.45
CA GLN A 270 3.15 7.73 10.31
C GLN A 270 4.62 8.11 10.57
N LYS A 271 5.56 7.38 9.99
CA LYS A 271 6.83 7.98 9.61
C LYS A 271 6.66 8.47 8.19
N HIS A 272 6.31 9.74 8.06
CA HIS A 272 6.65 10.51 6.88
C HIS A 272 8.14 10.29 6.63
N PHE A 273 8.48 9.47 5.65
CA PHE A 273 9.82 9.45 5.10
C PHE A 273 9.89 10.62 4.13
N GLU A 274 10.28 11.79 4.64
CA GLU A 274 10.84 12.83 3.81
C GLU A 274 12.06 12.25 3.09
N PHE A 275 12.06 12.35 1.77
CA PHE A 275 13.19 11.96 0.94
C PHE A 275 14.30 12.98 1.11
N PRO A 276 15.51 12.62 1.57
CA PRO A 276 16.66 13.49 1.39
C PRO A 276 17.02 13.48 -0.10
N SER A 277 16.88 14.61 -0.76
CA SER A 277 17.57 14.88 -2.01
C SER A 277 19.07 14.99 -1.71
N GLN A 278 19.84 13.93 -1.99
CA GLN A 278 21.30 13.94 -1.79
C GLN A 278 22.04 13.35 -3.01
N PRO A 279 22.82 14.17 -3.75
CA PRO A 279 23.73 13.74 -4.79
C PRO A 279 25.14 13.50 -4.21
N SER A 280 25.56 12.26 -4.03
CA SER A 280 26.98 11.91 -3.80
C SER A 280 27.35 10.43 -3.96
N TYR A 281 26.39 9.49 -4.05
CA TYR A 281 26.68 8.06 -4.18
C TYR A 281 27.33 7.64 -5.52
N ASN A 282 27.28 8.48 -6.56
CA ASN A 282 27.83 8.17 -7.88
C ASN A 282 29.36 8.05 -7.91
N ARG A 283 30.09 8.62 -6.93
CA ARG A 283 31.56 8.57 -6.93
C ARG A 283 32.11 7.23 -6.44
N PHE A 284 31.46 6.61 -5.46
CA PHE A 284 31.90 5.33 -4.88
C PHE A 284 31.61 4.15 -5.82
N LEU A 285 30.45 4.15 -6.49
CA LEU A 285 30.10 3.13 -7.49
C LEU A 285 30.98 3.20 -8.73
N ARG A 286 31.43 4.40 -9.17
CA ARG A 286 32.37 4.51 -10.29
C ARG A 286 33.71 3.82 -10.02
N VAL A 287 34.20 3.87 -8.78
CA VAL A 287 35.47 3.24 -8.38
C VAL A 287 35.35 1.71 -8.33
N LEU A 288 34.19 1.19 -7.89
CA LEU A 288 33.94 -0.26 -7.86
C LEU A 288 33.67 -0.83 -9.25
N VAL A 289 32.92 -0.11 -10.10
CA VAL A 289 32.59 -0.55 -11.47
C VAL A 289 33.79 -0.47 -12.41
N SER A 290 34.72 0.48 -12.21
CA SER A 290 35.98 0.52 -12.98
C SER A 290 36.96 -0.61 -12.64
N SER A 291 36.64 -1.40 -11.62
CA SER A 291 37.49 -2.45 -11.07
C SER A 291 36.83 -3.83 -11.18
N CYS A 292 35.84 -4.02 -12.05
CA CYS A 292 35.22 -5.32 -12.38
C CYS A 292 35.25 -5.53 -13.89
#